data_AF-U1RXV5-F1
#
_entry.id   AF-U1RXV5-F1
#
_cell.length_a   1.000
_cell.length_b   1.000
_cell.length_c   1.000
_cell.angle_alpha   90.00
_cell.angle_beta   90.00
_cell.angle_gamma   90.00
#
_symmetry.space_group_name_H-M   'P 1'
#
loop_
_entity.id
_entity.type
_entity.pdbx_description
1 polymer ?
#
loop_
_entity_poly.entity_id
_entity_poly.type
_entity_poly.pdbx_seq_one_letter_code
_entity_poly.pdbx_strand_id
1 'polypeptide(L)'
;MLIDALGPAGPLNSAHGLVDDLRAVLADASCPQWTGTAGDGYRARRDEAVAQAHTVLDEISQALDLVPSFESECAKTLAAAQRAMSTSCKIGIDMALSGRW
;
A
#
# COMPACT_ATOMS: atom_id res chain seq x y z
N MET A 1 9.09 -12.78 14.34
CA MET A 1 7.82 -12.53 13.64
C MET A 1 7.41 -11.10 13.96
N LEU A 2 7.53 -10.19 12.99
CA LEU A 2 7.11 -8.79 13.11
C LEU A 2 6.80 -8.17 11.74
N ILE A 3 7.31 -8.76 10.65
CA ILE A 3 7.00 -8.35 9.27
C ILE A 3 5.54 -8.65 8.91
N ASP A 4 4.93 -9.69 9.49
CA ASP A 4 3.55 -10.10 9.18
C ASP A 4 2.44 -9.20 9.78
N ALA A 5 2.76 -8.31 10.74
CA ALA A 5 1.70 -7.58 11.45
C ALA A 5 1.26 -6.27 10.75
N LEU A 6 2.05 -5.74 9.81
CA LEU A 6 1.83 -4.41 9.20
C LEU A 6 2.29 -4.34 7.72
N GLY A 7 2.15 -5.44 6.96
CA GLY A 7 2.39 -5.41 5.52
C GLY A 7 1.49 -4.38 4.81
N PRO A 8 1.92 -3.80 3.68
CA PRO A 8 1.17 -2.73 3.01
C PRO A 8 -0.20 -3.17 2.48
N ALA A 9 -0.42 -4.47 2.29
CA ALA A 9 -1.67 -5.02 1.76
C ALA A 9 -2.92 -4.60 2.57
N GLY A 10 -2.86 -4.66 3.90
CA GLY A 10 -4.02 -4.35 4.75
C GLY A 10 -4.49 -2.89 4.59
N PRO A 11 -3.60 -1.90 4.79
CA PRO A 11 -3.88 -0.50 4.54
C PRO A 11 -4.31 -0.21 3.10
N LEU A 12 -3.66 -0.81 2.09
CA LEU A 12 -4.01 -0.61 0.68
C LEU A 12 -5.42 -1.12 0.35
N ASN A 13 -5.80 -2.30 0.84
CA ASN A 13 -7.17 -2.82 0.67
C ASN A 13 -8.21 -1.94 1.37
N SER A 14 -7.87 -1.42 2.56
CA SER A 14 -8.75 -0.49 3.29
C SER A 14 -8.93 0.83 2.55
N ALA A 15 -7.84 1.38 1.99
CA ALA A 15 -7.88 2.58 1.15
C ALA A 15 -8.68 2.34 -0.13
N HIS A 16 -8.51 1.20 -0.79
CA HIS A 16 -9.28 0.83 -1.96
C HIS A 16 -10.79 0.83 -1.65
N GLY A 17 -11.20 0.16 -0.57
CA GLY A 17 -12.62 0.13 -0.16
C GLY A 17 -13.18 1.52 0.12
N LEU A 18 -12.46 2.36 0.88
CA LEU A 18 -12.88 3.72 1.18
C LEU A 18 -13.07 4.59 -0.07
N VAL A 19 -12.13 4.51 -1.02
CA VAL A 19 -12.21 5.28 -2.26
C VAL A 19 -13.34 4.77 -3.15
N ASP A 20 -13.56 3.46 -3.20
CA ASP A 20 -14.65 2.87 -3.98
C ASP A 20 -16.03 3.26 -3.43
N ASP A 21 -16.19 3.25 -2.10
CA ASP A 21 -17.40 3.72 -1.43
C ASP A 21 -17.66 5.21 -1.73
N LEU A 22 -16.63 6.05 -1.62
CA LEU A 22 -16.73 7.49 -1.93
C LEU A 22 -17.13 7.71 -3.39
N ARG A 23 -16.49 6.98 -4.32
CA ARG A 23 -16.80 7.01 -5.75
C ARG A 23 -18.25 6.63 -6.01
N ALA A 24 -18.74 5.56 -5.37
CA ALA A 24 -20.11 5.10 -5.52
C ALA A 24 -21.12 6.16 -5.02
N VAL A 25 -20.86 6.75 -3.85
CA VAL A 25 -21.70 7.84 -3.31
C VAL A 25 -21.72 9.05 -4.24
N LEU A 26 -20.57 9.46 -4.78
CA LEU A 26 -20.48 10.58 -5.71
C LEU A 26 -21.18 10.30 -7.04
N ALA A 27 -21.10 9.07 -7.54
CA ALA A 27 -21.77 8.66 -8.77
C ALA A 27 -23.31 8.66 -8.63
N ASP A 28 -23.82 8.28 -7.45
CA ASP A 28 -25.26 8.27 -7.14
C ASP A 28 -25.80 9.66 -6.75
N ALA A 29 -24.94 10.56 -6.27
CA ALA A 29 -25.33 11.90 -5.88
C ALA A 29 -25.99 12.68 -7.03
N SER A 30 -27.23 13.13 -6.80
CA SER A 30 -27.98 13.95 -7.75
C SER A 30 -28.69 15.12 -7.06
N CYS A 31 -28.67 16.28 -7.73
CA CYS A 31 -29.39 17.49 -7.32
C CYS A 31 -30.23 18.00 -8.50
N PRO A 32 -31.33 17.31 -8.87
CA PRO A 32 -32.12 17.64 -10.06
C PRO A 32 -32.74 19.06 -10.01
N GLN A 33 -32.96 19.59 -8.81
CA GLN A 33 -33.46 20.95 -8.59
C GLN A 33 -32.42 22.04 -8.88
N TRP A 34 -31.14 21.70 -9.02
CA TRP A 34 -30.09 22.64 -9.40
C TRP A 34 -29.98 22.72 -10.92
N THR A 35 -30.56 23.78 -11.49
CA THR A 35 -30.63 24.02 -12.94
C THR A 35 -29.75 25.20 -13.36
N GLY A 36 -29.51 25.33 -14.67
CA GLY A 36 -28.68 26.39 -15.25
C GLY A 36 -27.19 26.20 -14.97
N THR A 37 -26.39 27.25 -15.20
CA THR A 37 -24.91 27.18 -15.14
C THR A 37 -24.37 26.62 -13.82
N ALA A 38 -25.01 26.93 -12.70
CA ALA A 38 -24.60 26.39 -11.40
C ALA A 38 -24.85 24.88 -11.29
N GLY A 39 -25.99 24.39 -11.81
CA GLY A 39 -26.30 22.96 -11.87
C GLY A 39 -25.39 22.19 -12.81
N ASP A 40 -25.08 22.76 -13.98
CA ASP A 40 -24.14 22.18 -14.93
C ASP A 40 -22.73 22.11 -14.34
N GLY A 41 -22.29 23.19 -13.66
CA GLY A 41 -21.01 23.22 -12.95
C GLY A 41 -20.93 22.20 -11.82
N TYR A 42 -22.00 22.01 -11.05
CA TYR A 42 -22.07 20.95 -10.04
C TYR A 42 -21.88 19.56 -10.66
N ARG A 43 -22.63 19.23 -11.73
CA ARG A 43 -22.49 17.91 -12.39
C ARG A 43 -21.10 17.70 -12.98
N ALA A 44 -20.52 18.72 -13.62
CA ALA A 44 -19.16 18.65 -14.13
C ALA A 44 -18.13 18.36 -13.02
N ARG A 45 -18.19 19.07 -11.89
CA ARG A 45 -17.28 18.82 -10.75
C ARG A 45 -17.49 17.47 -10.09
N ARG A 46 -18.74 16.99 -10.01
CA ARG A 46 -19.05 15.66 -9.52
C ARG A 46 -18.44 14.60 -10.43
N ASP A 47 -18.61 14.73 -11.74
CA ASP A 47 -18.08 13.77 -12.71
C ASP A 47 -16.54 13.78 -12.73
N GLU A 48 -15.91 14.97 -12.59
CA GLU A 48 -14.46 15.09 -12.37
C GLU A 48 -14.00 14.36 -11.10
N ALA A 49 -14.72 14.52 -9.98
CA ALA A 49 -14.38 13.86 -8.73
C ALA A 49 -14.52 12.33 -8.82
N VAL A 50 -15.54 11.83 -9.53
CA VAL A 50 -15.70 10.39 -9.81
C VAL A 50 -14.53 9.88 -10.65
N ALA A 51 -14.15 10.59 -11.71
CA ALA A 51 -13.01 10.21 -12.55
C ALA A 51 -11.69 10.20 -11.76
N GLN A 52 -11.47 11.18 -10.88
CA GLN A 52 -10.30 11.18 -9.99
C GLN A 52 -10.30 9.99 -9.03
N ALA A 53 -11.45 9.62 -8.47
CA ALA A 53 -11.56 8.45 -7.61
C ALA A 53 -11.24 7.15 -8.37
N HIS A 54 -11.65 7.03 -9.65
CA HIS A 54 -11.23 5.92 -10.51
C HIS A 54 -9.71 5.84 -10.67
N THR A 55 -9.05 6.96 -10.98
CA THR A 55 -7.58 7.00 -11.09
C THR A 55 -6.90 6.53 -9.81
N VAL A 56 -7.38 6.97 -8.64
CA VAL A 56 -6.82 6.54 -7.35
C VAL A 56 -7.04 5.05 -7.10
N LEU A 57 -8.19 4.48 -7.47
CA LEU A 57 -8.43 3.03 -7.36
C LEU A 57 -7.47 2.24 -8.24
N ASP A 58 -7.20 2.71 -9.46
CA ASP A 58 -6.25 2.07 -10.37
C ASP A 58 -4.83 2.12 -9.81
N GLU A 59 -4.41 3.24 -9.22
CA GLU A 59 -3.10 3.39 -8.57
C GLU A 59 -2.96 2.46 -7.35
N ILE A 60 -4.01 2.34 -6.53
CA ILE A 60 -4.02 1.43 -5.38
C ILE A 60 -3.96 -0.03 -5.85
N SER A 61 -4.68 -0.37 -6.91
CA SER A 61 -4.65 -1.71 -7.51
C SER A 61 -3.25 -2.06 -8.03
N GLN A 62 -2.60 -1.12 -8.74
CA GLN A 62 -1.21 -1.28 -9.17
C GLN A 62 -0.25 -1.46 -7.98
N ALA A 63 -0.46 -0.71 -6.89
CA ALA A 63 0.35 -0.87 -5.68
C ALA A 63 0.14 -2.25 -5.04
N LEU A 64 -1.10 -2.76 -4.99
CA LEU A 64 -1.44 -4.09 -4.49
C LEU A 64 -0.76 -5.20 -5.32
N ASP A 65 -0.72 -5.07 -6.64
CA ASP A 65 -0.04 -6.02 -7.53
C ASP A 65 1.47 -6.12 -7.27
N LEU A 66 2.08 -5.04 -6.75
CA LEU A 66 3.51 -5.00 -6.41
C LEU A 66 3.82 -5.59 -5.02
N VAL A 67 2.83 -5.74 -4.14
CA VAL A 67 3.03 -6.21 -2.76
C VAL A 67 3.74 -7.57 -2.69
N PRO A 68 3.35 -8.61 -3.46
CA PRO A 68 4.03 -9.90 -3.37
C PRO A 68 5.53 -9.83 -3.71
N SER A 69 5.89 -8.99 -4.68
CA SER A 69 7.30 -8.78 -5.07
C SER A 69 8.05 -8.05 -3.96
N PHE A 70 7.44 -7.01 -3.37
CA PHE A 70 7.99 -6.29 -2.23
C PHE A 70 8.23 -7.20 -1.02
N GLU A 71 7.24 -8.02 -0.65
CA GLU A 71 7.34 -8.96 0.47
C GLU A 71 8.43 -10.02 0.24
N SER A 72 8.55 -10.53 -0.99
CA SER A 72 9.63 -11.42 -1.39
C SER A 72 11.02 -10.77 -1.19
N GLU A 73 11.21 -9.53 -1.61
CA GLU A 73 12.48 -8.82 -1.43
C GLU A 73 12.79 -8.52 0.04
N CYS A 74 11.77 -8.17 0.84
CA CYS A 74 11.91 -8.04 2.29
C CYS A 74 12.35 -9.35 2.94
N ALA A 75 11.73 -10.48 2.57
CA ALA A 75 12.08 -11.80 3.08
C ALA A 75 13.51 -12.21 2.70
N LYS A 76 13.94 -11.97 1.45
CA LYS A 76 15.31 -12.22 1.00
C LYS A 76 16.33 -11.39 1.78
N THR A 77 16.04 -10.11 1.97
CA THR A 77 16.90 -9.17 2.72
C THR A 77 17.02 -9.61 4.18
N LEU A 78 15.91 -9.97 4.82
CA LEU A 78 15.90 -10.49 6.18
C LEU A 78 16.74 -11.77 6.28
N ALA A 79 16.55 -12.73 5.37
CA ALA A 79 17.30 -13.97 5.36
C ALA A 79 18.81 -13.74 5.16
N ALA A 80 19.20 -12.77 4.31
CA ALA A 80 20.59 -12.38 4.14
C ALA A 80 21.19 -11.78 5.43
N ALA A 81 20.47 -10.88 6.08
CA ALA A 81 20.88 -10.29 7.35
C ALA A 81 21.04 -11.34 8.46
N GLN A 82 20.10 -12.28 8.57
CA GLN A 82 20.16 -13.39 9.52
C GLN A 82 21.39 -14.29 9.29
N ARG A 83 21.70 -14.60 8.02
CA ARG A 83 22.92 -15.37 7.69
C ARG A 83 24.18 -14.60 8.07
N ALA A 84 24.26 -13.31 7.75
CA ALA A 84 25.41 -12.48 8.10
C ALA A 84 25.65 -12.41 9.63
N MET A 85 24.58 -12.23 10.41
CA MET A 85 24.65 -12.28 11.88
C MET A 85 25.12 -13.65 12.40
N SER A 86 24.58 -14.75 11.85
CA SER A 86 24.97 -16.10 12.26
C SER A 86 26.45 -16.37 11.99
N THR A 87 26.96 -15.93 10.84
CA THR A 87 28.39 -16.03 10.50
C THR A 87 29.25 -15.20 11.44
N SER A 88 28.87 -13.95 11.72
CA SER A 88 29.59 -13.07 12.65
C SER A 88 29.66 -13.66 14.06
N CYS A 89 28.54 -14.19 14.57
CA CYS A 89 28.48 -14.84 15.88
C CYS A 89 29.39 -16.08 15.95
N LYS A 90 29.38 -16.93 14.90
CA LYS A 90 30.28 -18.08 14.81
C LYS A 90 31.76 -17.67 14.81
N ILE A 91 32.13 -16.66 14.03
CA ILE A 91 33.49 -16.13 13.99
C ILE A 91 33.91 -15.57 15.36
N GLY A 92 33.03 -14.82 16.03
CA GLY A 92 33.30 -14.28 17.37
C GLY A 92 33.51 -15.37 18.42
N ILE A 93 32.72 -16.45 18.40
CA ILE A 93 32.90 -17.61 19.28
C ILE A 93 34.21 -18.33 18.98
N ASP A 94 34.54 -18.55 17.70
CA ASP A 94 35.74 -19.28 17.29
C ASP A 94 37.04 -18.51 17.61
N MET A 95 37.03 -17.18 17.48
CA MET A 95 38.12 -16.31 17.93
C MET A 95 38.28 -16.32 19.45
N ALA A 96 37.18 -16.26 20.20
CA ALA A 96 37.20 -16.36 21.66
C ALA A 96 37.74 -17.71 22.16
N LEU A 97 37.35 -18.82 21.51
CA LEU A 97 37.86 -20.16 21.81
C LEU A 97 39.33 -20.35 21.40
N SER A 98 39.78 -19.66 20.37
CA SER A 98 41.17 -19.70 19.90
C SER A 98 42.11 -18.72 20.62
N GLY A 99 41.61 -17.93 21.58
CA GLY A 99 42.38 -16.96 22.34
C GLY A 99 42.93 -15.77 21.52
N ARG A 100 42.40 -15.55 20.32
CA ARG A 100 42.77 -14.46 19.42
C ARG A 100 41.76 -13.35 19.56
N TRP A 101 42.09 -12.31 20.32
CA TRP A 101 41.34 -11.06 20.40
C TRP A 101 41.93 -10.04 19.42
#